data_AF-A0A231V2C7-F1
#
_entry.id   AF-A0A231V2C7-F1
#
_cell.length_a   1.000
_cell.length_b   1.000
_cell.length_c   1.000
_cell.angle_alpha   90.00
_cell.angle_beta   90.00
_cell.angle_gamma   90.00
#
_symmetry.space_group_name_H-M   'P 1'
#
loop_
_entity.id
_entity.type
_entity.pdbx_description
1 polymer ?
#
loop_
_entity_poly.entity_id
_entity_poly.type
_entity_poly.pdbx_seq_one_letter_code
_entity_poly.pdbx_strand_id
1 'polypeptide(L)'
;MNVANYPVWTLRRFAACLWVLLLGSLPAQSQSPIRVLELFTSEACRACLRADGLLDRVAREPRTVAIAWHVDYWNMRGWTDPLSLPSAGHRQYGYRDAFGLTGVFTPQVVVDGVASMVAGKRSLVEEALPQSDVTTIPIAVERMADSVMIGLPERSDMTGDVRVLLVLTRPDRVRYISGGDNAGRSSLSVNVVAELRTLQRWRGGAEKIELPRSDIEAHGGDSFLLIQRFDGLGRPRAIIGAERLLGEKSAGS
;
A
#
# COMPACT_ATOMS: atom_id res chain seq x y z
N MET A 1 -64.82 68.84 -9.25
CA MET A 1 -64.21 67.88 -10.20
C MET A 1 -62.75 67.70 -9.81
N ASN A 2 -62.35 66.45 -9.59
CA ASN A 2 -61.08 65.95 -9.04
C ASN A 2 -59.83 66.61 -9.62
N VAL A 3 -58.75 66.73 -8.83
CA VAL A 3 -57.53 65.88 -8.95
C VAL A 3 -56.77 65.90 -7.61
N ALA A 4 -56.49 64.72 -7.05
CA ALA A 4 -55.60 64.50 -5.91
C ALA A 4 -54.15 64.40 -6.41
N ASN A 5 -53.25 65.15 -5.79
CA ASN A 5 -51.81 65.08 -6.03
C ASN A 5 -51.18 63.98 -5.17
N TYR A 6 -50.52 63.00 -5.80
CA TYR A 6 -49.61 62.08 -5.14
C TYR A 6 -48.17 62.35 -5.61
N PRO A 7 -47.17 62.35 -4.71
CA PRO A 7 -45.78 62.58 -5.10
C PRO A 7 -45.14 61.34 -5.72
N VAL A 8 -44.25 61.62 -6.67
CA VAL A 8 -43.48 60.69 -7.48
C VAL A 8 -42.42 59.98 -6.63
N TRP A 9 -42.54 58.66 -6.45
CA TRP A 9 -41.46 57.83 -5.91
C TRP A 9 -40.59 57.30 -7.05
N THR A 10 -39.32 57.67 -7.03
CA THR A 10 -38.27 57.27 -7.96
C THR A 10 -37.95 55.78 -7.82
N LEU A 11 -38.29 54.98 -8.84
CA LEU A 11 -37.80 53.60 -8.97
C LEU A 11 -36.31 53.61 -9.30
N ARG A 12 -35.48 53.36 -8.29
CA ARG A 12 -34.05 53.07 -8.47
C ARG A 12 -33.91 51.59 -8.84
N ARG A 13 -33.59 51.33 -10.12
CA ARG A 13 -33.38 49.99 -10.70
C ARG A 13 -32.28 49.25 -9.93
N PHE A 14 -32.63 48.16 -9.24
CA PHE A 14 -31.66 47.16 -8.78
C PHE A 14 -31.33 46.24 -9.95
N ALA A 15 -30.13 46.37 -10.52
CA ALA A 15 -29.58 45.39 -11.44
C ALA A 15 -29.14 44.16 -10.62
N ALA A 16 -29.94 43.09 -10.66
CA ALA A 16 -29.55 41.79 -10.11
C ALA A 16 -28.59 41.12 -11.11
N CYS A 17 -27.29 41.16 -10.84
CA CYS A 17 -26.30 40.30 -11.50
C CYS A 17 -26.52 38.86 -11.03
N LEU A 18 -27.27 38.08 -11.81
CA LEU A 18 -27.44 36.65 -11.62
C LEU A 18 -26.13 35.94 -12.03
N TRP A 19 -25.23 35.74 -11.07
CA TRP A 19 -24.09 34.84 -11.23
C TRP A 19 -24.60 33.41 -11.23
N VAL A 20 -24.81 32.85 -12.42
CA VAL A 20 -25.04 31.41 -12.60
C VAL A 20 -23.73 30.71 -12.27
N LEU A 21 -23.63 30.15 -11.05
CA LEU A 21 -22.59 29.20 -10.67
C LEU A 21 -22.82 27.90 -11.46
N LEU A 22 -22.16 27.79 -12.61
CA LEU A 22 -21.91 26.51 -13.27
C LEU A 22 -21.01 25.67 -12.36
N LEU A 23 -21.62 24.93 -11.43
CA LEU A 23 -21.00 23.79 -10.77
C LEU A 23 -20.82 22.68 -11.80
N GLY A 24 -19.82 22.85 -12.67
CA GLY A 24 -19.34 21.79 -13.53
C GLY A 24 -18.88 20.64 -12.65
N SER A 25 -19.60 19.53 -12.68
CA SER A 25 -19.15 18.28 -12.10
C SER A 25 -17.94 17.83 -12.91
N LEU A 26 -16.73 18.10 -12.43
CA LEU A 26 -15.53 17.53 -13.01
C LEU A 26 -15.68 16.00 -12.90
N PRO A 27 -15.50 15.25 -13.99
CA PRO A 27 -15.48 13.80 -13.89
C PRO A 27 -14.35 13.42 -12.95
N ALA A 28 -14.67 12.69 -11.87
CA ALA A 28 -13.67 12.06 -11.03
C ALA A 28 -12.82 11.17 -11.94
N GLN A 29 -11.58 11.59 -12.21
CA GLN A 29 -10.68 10.85 -13.06
C GLN A 29 -10.45 9.49 -12.39
N SER A 30 -11.02 8.43 -12.97
CA SER A 30 -10.93 7.07 -12.44
C SER A 30 -9.47 6.64 -12.44
N GLN A 31 -8.84 6.85 -11.32
CA GLN A 31 -7.47 6.50 -11.06
C GLN A 31 -7.38 4.94 -11.02
N SER A 32 -6.69 4.33 -12.02
CA SER A 32 -6.24 2.92 -12.10
C SER A 32 -5.76 2.24 -10.79
N PRO A 33 -6.34 1.15 -10.30
CA PRO A 33 -6.05 0.55 -8.97
C PRO A 33 -4.56 0.50 -8.56
N ILE A 34 -4.26 0.76 -7.27
CA ILE A 34 -2.90 0.55 -6.73
C ILE A 34 -2.62 -0.95 -6.64
N ARG A 35 -1.50 -1.39 -7.23
CA ARG A 35 -1.03 -2.79 -7.20
C ARG A 35 -0.16 -3.05 -5.98
N VAL A 36 -0.23 -4.24 -5.42
CA VAL A 36 0.62 -4.66 -4.30
C VAL A 36 1.48 -5.85 -4.71
N LEU A 37 2.79 -5.68 -4.62
CA LEU A 37 3.77 -6.73 -4.81
C LEU A 37 4.52 -6.96 -3.49
N GLU A 38 4.43 -8.18 -3.00
CA GLU A 38 5.14 -8.62 -1.81
C GLU A 38 6.24 -9.59 -2.22
N LEU A 39 7.49 -9.17 -2.12
CA LEU A 39 8.65 -10.01 -2.38
C LEU A 39 9.11 -10.67 -1.08
N PHE A 40 9.14 -11.99 -1.05
CA PHE A 40 9.80 -12.78 0.00
C PHE A 40 11.22 -13.12 -0.45
N THR A 41 12.20 -12.69 0.33
CA THR A 41 13.63 -12.66 -0.03
C THR A 41 14.53 -12.96 1.16
N SER A 42 15.82 -13.13 0.92
CA SER A 42 16.85 -13.22 1.96
C SER A 42 18.23 -12.92 1.39
N GLU A 43 19.07 -12.22 2.15
CA GLU A 43 20.47 -12.00 1.79
C GLU A 43 21.25 -13.32 1.66
N ALA A 44 20.87 -14.36 2.40
CA ALA A 44 21.50 -15.68 2.33
C ALA A 44 21.03 -16.54 1.13
N CYS A 45 20.11 -16.03 0.29
CA CYS A 45 19.58 -16.73 -0.88
C CYS A 45 20.26 -16.23 -2.17
N ARG A 46 21.00 -17.11 -2.86
CA ARG A 46 21.79 -16.76 -4.06
C ARG A 46 21.01 -16.02 -5.17
N ALA A 47 19.77 -16.41 -5.44
CA ALA A 47 18.97 -15.81 -6.52
C ALA A 47 18.30 -14.48 -6.12
N CYS A 48 18.26 -14.17 -4.82
CA CYS A 48 17.43 -13.12 -4.25
C CYS A 48 17.90 -11.69 -4.58
N LEU A 49 19.21 -11.44 -4.68
CA LEU A 49 19.73 -10.11 -5.03
C LEU A 49 19.20 -9.56 -6.37
N ARG A 50 18.91 -10.44 -7.33
CA ARG A 50 18.30 -10.04 -8.60
C ARG A 50 16.84 -9.63 -8.42
N ALA A 51 16.11 -10.31 -7.55
CA ALA A 51 14.73 -10.00 -7.22
C ALA A 51 14.61 -8.70 -6.43
N ASP A 52 15.53 -8.46 -5.48
CA ASP A 52 15.57 -7.21 -4.71
C ASP A 52 15.78 -6.01 -5.64
N GLY A 53 16.73 -6.11 -6.58
CA GLY A 53 16.95 -5.06 -7.59
C GLY A 53 15.81 -4.92 -8.62
N LEU A 54 15.00 -5.96 -8.83
CA LEU A 54 13.76 -5.85 -9.63
C LEU A 54 12.68 -5.11 -8.83
N LEU A 55 12.58 -5.35 -7.52
CA LEU A 55 11.62 -4.69 -6.65
C LEU A 55 11.87 -3.18 -6.56
N ASP A 56 13.13 -2.73 -6.52
CA ASP A 56 13.48 -1.29 -6.59
C ASP A 56 12.90 -0.60 -7.82
N ARG A 57 12.97 -1.26 -8.98
CA ARG A 57 12.35 -0.72 -10.21
C ARG A 57 10.83 -0.64 -10.09
N VAL A 58 10.21 -1.71 -9.58
CA VAL A 58 8.75 -1.77 -9.41
C VAL A 58 8.26 -0.75 -8.37
N ALA A 59 9.03 -0.49 -7.31
CA ALA A 59 8.68 0.46 -6.26
C ALA A 59 8.59 1.91 -6.77
N ARG A 60 9.24 2.20 -7.91
CA ARG A 60 9.21 3.51 -8.58
C ARG A 60 8.06 3.64 -9.57
N GLU A 61 7.40 2.53 -9.92
CA GLU A 61 6.24 2.57 -10.80
C GLU A 61 5.09 3.29 -10.09
N PRO A 62 4.40 4.21 -10.80
CA PRO A 62 3.27 4.90 -10.21
C PRO A 62 2.23 3.87 -9.77
N ARG A 63 1.63 4.11 -8.60
CA ARG A 63 0.50 3.32 -8.11
C ARG A 63 0.82 1.86 -7.90
N THR A 64 2.03 1.64 -7.39
CA THR A 64 2.49 0.35 -6.92
C THR A 64 2.99 0.46 -5.49
N VAL A 65 2.58 -0.50 -4.67
CA VAL A 65 3.14 -0.79 -3.36
C VAL A 65 4.01 -2.02 -3.53
N ALA A 66 5.32 -1.83 -3.52
CA ALA A 66 6.28 -2.91 -3.61
C ALA A 66 7.01 -3.02 -2.28
N ILE A 67 6.86 -4.13 -1.56
CA ILE A 67 7.41 -4.33 -0.21
C ILE A 67 8.23 -5.61 -0.13
N ALA A 68 9.32 -5.58 0.65
CA ALA A 68 10.23 -6.70 0.82
C ALA A 68 10.09 -7.34 2.21
N TRP A 69 9.79 -8.63 2.22
CA TRP A 69 9.72 -9.49 3.39
C TRP A 69 10.97 -10.37 3.45
N HIS A 70 11.90 -10.01 4.33
CA HIS A 70 13.10 -10.82 4.56
C HIS A 70 12.76 -11.99 5.48
N VAL A 71 12.86 -13.21 4.96
CA VAL A 71 12.53 -14.43 5.71
C VAL A 71 13.74 -14.92 6.52
N ASP A 72 13.48 -15.54 7.66
CA ASP A 72 14.50 -15.94 8.63
C ASP A 72 14.95 -17.41 8.51
N TYR A 73 14.20 -18.27 7.81
CA TYR A 73 14.55 -19.69 7.66
C TYR A 73 15.83 -19.96 6.85
N TRP A 74 16.41 -18.93 6.21
CA TRP A 74 17.74 -19.00 5.61
C TRP A 74 18.88 -18.75 6.61
N ASN A 75 18.59 -18.21 7.80
CA ASN A 75 19.59 -17.81 8.79
C ASN A 75 20.41 -19.00 9.35
N MET A 76 19.90 -20.22 9.19
CA MET A 76 20.59 -21.46 9.54
C MET A 76 21.80 -21.78 8.63
N ARG A 77 22.07 -20.99 7.58
CA ARG A 77 23.16 -21.23 6.62
C ARG A 77 24.44 -20.44 6.88
N GLY A 78 24.71 -20.10 8.15
CA GLY A 78 25.94 -19.41 8.55
C GLY A 78 25.98 -17.90 8.31
N TRP A 79 24.84 -17.31 7.88
CA TRP A 79 24.61 -15.87 7.82
C TRP A 79 23.21 -15.58 8.32
N THR A 80 23.11 -14.74 9.35
CA THR A 80 21.83 -14.21 9.82
C THR A 80 21.55 -12.92 9.07
N ASP A 81 20.52 -12.93 8.22
CA ASP A 81 20.07 -11.74 7.52
C ASP A 81 19.53 -10.71 8.54
N PRO A 82 20.18 -9.53 8.71
CA PRO A 82 19.79 -8.55 9.71
C PRO A 82 18.46 -7.85 9.41
N LEU A 83 17.93 -8.03 8.19
CA LEU A 83 16.63 -7.51 7.78
C LEU A 83 15.50 -8.51 8.04
N SER A 84 15.84 -9.77 8.32
CA SER A 84 14.87 -10.85 8.51
C SER A 84 13.97 -10.62 9.73
N LEU A 85 12.72 -11.08 9.60
CA LEU A 85 11.72 -11.03 10.67
C LEU A 85 10.88 -12.31 10.68
N PRO A 86 10.60 -12.94 11.85
CA PRO A 86 9.80 -14.16 11.91
C PRO A 86 8.41 -14.03 11.30
N SER A 87 7.81 -12.83 11.39
CA SER A 87 6.52 -12.53 10.77
C SER A 87 6.54 -12.59 9.24
N ALA A 88 7.70 -12.41 8.59
CA ALA A 88 7.85 -12.64 7.15
C ALA A 88 7.61 -14.11 6.80
N GLY A 89 8.24 -15.02 7.56
CA GLY A 89 8.02 -16.45 7.42
C GLY A 89 6.56 -16.81 7.65
N HIS A 90 5.97 -16.35 8.75
CA HIS A 90 4.54 -16.60 9.05
C HIS A 90 3.62 -16.10 7.93
N ARG A 91 3.86 -14.91 7.39
CA ARG A 91 3.07 -14.37 6.29
C ARG A 91 3.22 -15.22 5.02
N GLN A 92 4.44 -15.66 4.71
CA GLN A 92 4.70 -16.53 3.56
C GLN A 92 4.04 -17.90 3.70
N TYR A 93 4.08 -18.50 4.89
CA TYR A 93 3.38 -19.75 5.18
C TYR A 93 1.86 -19.59 5.06
N GLY A 94 1.31 -18.45 5.49
CA GLY A 94 -0.10 -18.11 5.23
C GLY A 94 -0.45 -18.14 3.74
N TYR A 95 0.39 -17.55 2.89
CA TYR A 95 0.20 -17.61 1.43
C TYR A 95 0.40 -19.02 0.86
N ARG A 96 1.41 -19.77 1.31
CA ARG A 96 1.60 -21.18 0.95
C ARG A 96 0.29 -21.95 1.14
N ASP A 97 -0.30 -21.83 2.32
CA ASP A 97 -1.53 -22.55 2.67
C ASP A 97 -2.75 -22.04 1.91
N ALA A 98 -2.84 -20.73 1.66
CA ALA A 98 -3.93 -20.14 0.88
C ALA A 98 -3.89 -20.57 -0.60
N PHE A 99 -2.69 -20.78 -1.15
CA PHE A 99 -2.46 -21.18 -2.54
C PHE A 99 -2.34 -22.70 -2.73
N GLY A 100 -2.35 -23.49 -1.65
CA GLY A 100 -2.18 -24.94 -1.73
C GLY A 100 -0.78 -25.38 -2.18
N LEU A 101 0.25 -24.55 -1.91
CA LEU A 101 1.63 -24.86 -2.25
C LEU A 101 2.21 -25.90 -1.28
N THR A 102 3.10 -26.75 -1.77
CA THR A 102 3.76 -27.79 -0.95
C THR A 102 4.83 -27.24 -0.02
N GLY A 103 5.28 -26.00 -0.22
CA GLY A 103 6.34 -25.38 0.55
C GLY A 103 6.51 -23.90 0.23
N VAL A 104 7.32 -23.23 1.04
CA VAL A 104 7.78 -21.86 0.79
C VAL A 104 9.09 -21.89 -0.01
N PHE A 105 9.35 -20.85 -0.79
CA PHE A 105 10.57 -20.71 -1.57
C PHE A 105 10.96 -19.24 -1.69
N THR A 106 12.23 -18.96 -1.99
CA THR A 106 12.70 -17.62 -2.32
C THR A 106 13.54 -17.63 -3.59
N PRO A 107 13.53 -16.54 -4.36
CA PRO A 107 12.65 -15.38 -4.19
C PRO A 107 11.22 -15.68 -4.69
N GLN A 108 10.21 -15.36 -3.87
CA GLN A 108 8.80 -15.51 -4.20
C GLN A 108 8.16 -14.13 -4.25
N VAL A 109 7.37 -13.84 -5.29
CA VAL A 109 6.50 -12.67 -5.31
C VAL A 109 5.06 -13.12 -5.15
N VAL A 110 4.32 -12.36 -4.34
CA VAL A 110 2.86 -12.45 -4.23
C VAL A 110 2.26 -11.14 -4.75
N VAL A 111 1.32 -11.25 -5.68
CA VAL A 111 0.66 -10.12 -6.34
C VAL A 111 -0.77 -10.01 -5.85
N ASP A 112 -1.12 -8.84 -5.29
CA ASP A 112 -2.43 -8.50 -4.75
C ASP A 112 -3.01 -9.59 -3.81
N GLY A 113 -2.16 -10.41 -3.18
CA GLY A 113 -2.57 -11.55 -2.35
C GLY A 113 -3.30 -12.69 -3.08
N VAL A 114 -3.29 -12.71 -4.42
CA VAL A 114 -4.06 -13.68 -5.24
C VAL A 114 -3.20 -14.56 -6.15
N ALA A 115 -2.02 -14.10 -6.53
CA ALA A 115 -1.13 -14.84 -7.41
C ALA A 115 0.27 -14.95 -6.81
N SER A 116 0.97 -16.04 -7.10
CA SER A 116 2.36 -16.22 -6.67
C SER A 116 3.25 -16.75 -7.78
N MET A 117 4.49 -16.27 -7.82
CA MET A 117 5.47 -16.64 -8.83
C MET A 117 6.92 -16.56 -8.30
N VAL A 118 7.85 -17.19 -9.01
CA VAL A 118 9.29 -17.09 -8.74
C VAL A 118 9.83 -15.78 -9.33
N ALA A 119 10.44 -14.94 -8.52
CA ALA A 119 11.02 -13.68 -8.97
C ALA A 119 12.43 -13.90 -9.56
N GLY A 120 12.56 -13.90 -10.89
CA GLY A 120 13.88 -13.99 -11.53
C GLY A 120 13.94 -14.67 -12.90
N LYS A 121 12.81 -15.13 -13.45
CA LYS A 121 12.76 -15.71 -14.81
C LYS A 121 12.47 -14.67 -15.89
N ARG A 122 11.70 -13.61 -15.62
CA ARG A 122 11.43 -12.41 -16.47
C ARG A 122 11.07 -11.19 -15.60
N SER A 123 10.88 -10.01 -16.20
CA SER A 123 10.61 -8.75 -15.49
C SER A 123 9.32 -8.86 -14.65
N LEU A 124 9.45 -8.70 -13.33
CA LEU A 124 8.30 -8.64 -12.41
C LEU A 124 7.26 -7.61 -12.89
N VAL A 125 7.70 -6.54 -13.55
CA VAL A 125 6.85 -5.49 -14.13
C VAL A 125 5.88 -6.04 -15.19
N GLU A 126 6.36 -6.87 -16.13
CA GLU A 126 5.55 -7.34 -17.27
C GLU A 126 4.64 -8.51 -16.90
N GLU A 127 5.05 -9.36 -15.96
CA GLU A 127 4.27 -10.54 -15.58
C GLU A 127 3.37 -10.33 -14.36
N ALA A 128 3.75 -9.51 -13.37
CA ALA A 128 2.97 -9.36 -12.15
C ALA A 128 1.82 -8.35 -12.30
N LEU A 129 2.09 -7.17 -12.86
CA LEU A 129 1.14 -6.05 -12.88
C LEU A 129 -0.12 -6.30 -13.75
N PRO A 130 -0.05 -7.03 -14.88
CA PRO A 130 -1.25 -7.29 -15.70
C PRO A 130 -2.15 -8.41 -15.17
N GLN A 131 -1.70 -9.24 -14.22
CA GLN A 131 -2.33 -10.54 -13.92
C GLN A 131 -3.42 -10.51 -12.85
N SER A 132 -3.79 -9.34 -12.32
CA SER A 132 -4.78 -9.27 -11.25
C SER A 132 -5.99 -8.43 -11.66
N ASP A 133 -7.16 -9.04 -11.63
CA ASP A 133 -8.46 -8.37 -11.80
C ASP A 133 -9.10 -8.02 -10.45
N VAL A 134 -8.29 -7.94 -9.39
CA VAL A 134 -8.80 -7.61 -8.05
C VAL A 134 -9.41 -6.22 -8.08
N THR A 135 -10.70 -6.14 -7.80
CA THR A 135 -11.39 -4.86 -7.62
C THR A 135 -10.85 -4.18 -6.36
N THR A 136 -10.20 -3.03 -6.53
CA THR A 136 -9.65 -2.26 -5.41
C THR A 136 -10.66 -1.25 -4.87
N ILE A 137 -10.60 -1.07 -3.56
CA ILE A 137 -11.35 -0.08 -2.82
C ILE A 137 -10.49 1.18 -2.74
N PRO A 138 -11.01 2.35 -3.14
CA PRO A 138 -10.29 3.60 -2.98
C PRO A 138 -10.13 3.91 -1.48
N ILE A 139 -8.94 4.36 -1.10
CA ILE A 139 -8.62 4.79 0.25
C ILE A 139 -8.37 6.30 0.16
N ALA A 140 -9.17 7.10 0.86
CA ALA A 140 -8.90 8.53 0.96
C ALA A 140 -7.80 8.75 2.00
N VAL A 141 -6.77 9.53 1.66
CA VAL A 141 -5.69 9.88 2.58
C VAL A 141 -5.50 11.38 2.60
N GLU A 142 -5.70 11.96 3.77
CA GLU A 142 -5.41 13.37 4.06
C GLU A 142 -4.24 13.43 5.05
N ARG A 143 -3.16 14.09 4.66
CA ARG A 143 -1.93 14.19 5.45
C ARG A 143 -1.95 15.51 6.21
N MET A 144 -1.89 15.43 7.52
CA MET A 144 -1.84 16.59 8.42
C MET A 144 -0.41 16.76 8.96
N ALA A 145 -0.22 17.75 9.84
CA ALA A 145 1.11 18.02 10.40
C ALA A 145 1.60 16.86 11.29
N ASP A 146 0.73 16.40 12.18
CA ASP A 146 0.98 15.44 13.26
C ASP A 146 0.20 14.13 13.13
N SER A 147 -0.69 14.01 12.15
CA SER A 147 -1.45 12.79 11.87
C SER A 147 -1.71 12.57 10.38
N VAL A 148 -2.21 11.38 10.04
CA VAL A 148 -2.76 11.03 8.74
C VAL A 148 -4.18 10.52 8.94
N MET A 149 -5.13 11.15 8.25
CA MET A 149 -6.53 10.76 8.23
C MET A 149 -6.80 9.84 7.05
N ILE A 150 -7.34 8.67 7.34
CA ILE A 150 -7.72 7.65 6.36
C ILE A 150 -9.23 7.57 6.32
N GLY A 151 -9.81 7.65 5.12
CA GLY A 151 -11.24 7.44 4.88
C GLY A 151 -11.47 6.17 4.07
N LEU A 152 -12.33 5.28 4.58
CA LEU A 152 -12.82 4.12 3.85
C LEU A 152 -14.29 4.33 3.46
N PRO A 153 -14.67 4.06 2.20
CA PRO A 153 -16.05 4.24 1.74
C PRO A 153 -16.95 3.12 2.28
N GLU A 154 -18.25 3.39 2.38
CA GLU A 154 -19.22 2.31 2.63
C GLU A 154 -19.26 1.31 1.47
N ARG A 155 -19.30 0.02 1.80
CA ARG A 155 -19.28 -1.14 0.90
C ARG A 155 -20.19 -2.23 1.44
N SER A 156 -21.46 -2.20 1.02
CA SER A 156 -22.48 -3.19 1.41
C SER A 156 -22.20 -4.60 0.88
N ASP A 157 -21.35 -4.73 -0.14
CA ASP A 157 -20.88 -6.01 -0.69
C ASP A 157 -19.72 -6.63 0.12
N MET A 158 -19.29 -5.97 1.21
CA MET A 158 -18.20 -6.47 2.04
C MET A 158 -18.65 -7.58 2.97
N THR A 159 -18.14 -8.79 2.72
CA THR A 159 -18.40 -9.99 3.53
C THR A 159 -17.10 -10.70 3.89
N GLY A 160 -17.14 -11.54 4.94
CA GLY A 160 -15.98 -12.32 5.41
C GLY A 160 -15.06 -11.56 6.39
N ASP A 161 -13.88 -12.12 6.64
CA ASP A 161 -12.84 -11.48 7.45
C ASP A 161 -12.02 -10.54 6.56
N VAL A 162 -12.25 -9.24 6.71
CA VAL A 162 -11.48 -8.20 6.03
C VAL A 162 -10.79 -7.36 7.07
N ARG A 163 -9.51 -7.09 6.87
CA ARG A 163 -8.67 -6.39 7.85
C ARG A 163 -7.99 -5.20 7.20
N VAL A 164 -7.96 -4.10 7.94
CA VAL A 164 -7.14 -2.93 7.62
C VAL A 164 -5.79 -3.15 8.29
N LEU A 165 -4.74 -3.21 7.47
CA LEU A 165 -3.39 -3.50 7.88
C LEU A 165 -2.51 -2.27 7.65
N LEU A 166 -1.59 -2.04 8.57
CA LEU A 166 -0.55 -1.03 8.46
C LEU A 166 0.80 -1.72 8.33
N VAL A 167 1.49 -1.44 7.22
CA VAL A 167 2.84 -1.90 6.93
C VAL A 167 3.80 -0.76 7.22
N LEU A 168 4.76 -0.99 8.10
CA LEU A 168 5.85 -0.06 8.36
C LEU A 168 7.14 -0.66 7.81
N THR A 169 7.91 0.16 7.10
CA THR A 169 9.15 -0.27 6.48
C THR A 169 10.35 0.44 7.09
N ARG A 170 11.53 -0.16 6.87
CA ARG A 170 12.82 0.43 7.19
C ARG A 170 13.27 1.32 6.03
N PRO A 171 14.13 2.32 6.30
CA PRO A 171 14.76 3.12 5.27
C PRO A 171 15.47 2.27 4.22
N ASP A 172 15.44 2.71 2.96
CA ASP A 172 16.10 2.03 1.86
C ASP A 172 17.62 2.17 2.02
N ARG A 173 18.35 1.05 2.08
CA ARG A 173 19.80 1.07 2.30
C ARG A 173 20.50 0.03 1.45
N VAL A 174 21.65 0.43 0.90
CA VAL A 174 22.62 -0.51 0.35
C VAL A 174 23.39 -1.13 1.52
N ARG A 175 23.43 -2.46 1.58
CA ARG A 175 24.15 -3.20 2.63
C ARG A 175 25.20 -4.10 2.00
N TYR A 176 26.40 -4.08 2.56
CA TYR A 176 27.41 -5.09 2.26
C TYR A 176 27.10 -6.39 3.00
N ILE A 177 27.09 -7.50 2.26
CA ILE A 177 26.83 -8.84 2.78
C ILE A 177 28.16 -9.51 3.10
N SER A 178 28.39 -9.82 4.38
CA SER A 178 29.63 -10.47 4.82
C SER A 178 29.55 -12.00 4.94
N GLY A 179 28.39 -12.61 4.72
CA GLY A 179 28.22 -14.07 4.81
C GLY A 179 27.09 -14.65 3.96
N GLY A 180 26.98 -15.99 3.94
CA GLY A 180 25.96 -16.72 3.18
C GLY A 180 26.27 -16.81 1.68
N ASP A 181 25.31 -17.30 0.89
CA ASP A 181 25.52 -17.56 -0.54
C ASP A 181 25.86 -16.30 -1.36
N ASN A 182 25.65 -15.10 -0.80
CA ASN A 182 25.92 -13.81 -1.43
C ASN A 182 27.08 -13.02 -0.78
N ALA A 183 27.91 -13.65 0.05
CA ALA A 183 29.06 -13.00 0.67
C ALA A 183 29.93 -12.25 -0.35
N GLY A 184 30.37 -11.04 0.00
CA GLY A 184 31.19 -10.18 -0.87
C GLY A 184 30.40 -9.32 -1.85
N ARG A 185 29.07 -9.34 -1.79
CA ARG A 185 28.18 -8.53 -2.64
C ARG A 185 27.45 -7.47 -1.81
N SER A 186 26.86 -6.49 -2.49
CA SER A 186 25.94 -5.55 -1.87
C SER A 186 24.50 -5.88 -2.24
N SER A 187 23.59 -5.79 -1.27
CA SER A 187 22.14 -5.81 -1.51
C SER A 187 21.60 -4.39 -1.50
N LEU A 188 20.67 -4.11 -2.42
CA LEU A 188 19.75 -2.98 -2.33
C LEU A 188 18.36 -3.57 -2.08
N SER A 189 17.88 -3.43 -0.85
CA SER A 189 16.52 -3.80 -0.49
C SER A 189 15.70 -2.52 -0.28
N VAL A 190 14.57 -2.42 -0.97
CA VAL A 190 13.63 -1.29 -0.84
C VAL A 190 12.40 -1.70 -0.03
N ASN A 191 11.80 -0.76 0.69
CA ASN A 191 10.57 -0.97 1.46
C ASN A 191 10.59 -2.25 2.29
N VAL A 192 11.71 -2.47 2.99
CA VAL A 192 11.90 -3.66 3.82
C VAL A 192 10.93 -3.60 4.99
N VAL A 193 10.00 -4.55 5.07
CA VAL A 193 9.00 -4.55 6.14
C VAL A 193 9.68 -4.74 7.49
N ALA A 194 9.43 -3.80 8.39
CA ALA A 194 9.84 -3.86 9.78
C ALA A 194 8.71 -4.41 10.65
N GLU A 195 7.48 -4.04 10.32
CA GLU A 195 6.30 -4.35 11.12
C GLU A 195 5.03 -4.40 10.27
N LEU A 196 4.13 -5.32 10.63
CA LEU A 196 2.77 -5.40 10.10
C LEU A 196 1.79 -5.42 11.26
N ARG A 197 0.95 -4.39 11.34
CA ARG A 197 -0.09 -4.24 12.36
C ARG A 197 -1.46 -4.47 11.74
N THR A 198 -2.33 -5.19 12.42
CA THR A 198 -3.76 -5.15 12.12
C THR A 198 -4.36 -3.99 12.90
N LEU A 199 -4.84 -2.96 12.21
CA LEU A 199 -5.50 -1.82 12.85
C LEU A 199 -6.91 -2.20 13.30
N GLN A 200 -7.68 -2.80 12.40
CA GLN A 200 -9.03 -3.26 12.69
C GLN A 200 -9.52 -4.32 11.69
N ARG A 201 -10.54 -5.06 12.10
CA ARG A 201 -11.43 -5.75 11.15
C ARG A 201 -12.41 -4.76 10.59
N TRP A 202 -12.74 -4.89 9.31
CA TRP A 202 -13.63 -4.00 8.60
C TRP A 202 -14.79 -4.78 8.00
N ARG A 203 -16.01 -4.28 8.23
CA ARG A 203 -17.26 -4.94 7.83
C ARG A 203 -17.97 -4.25 6.65
N GLY A 204 -17.31 -3.29 6.02
CA GLY A 204 -17.88 -2.51 4.91
C GLY A 204 -18.58 -1.22 5.32
N GLY A 205 -18.65 -0.86 6.60
CA GLY A 205 -19.14 0.47 7.00
C GLY A 205 -18.20 1.58 6.52
N ALA A 206 -18.72 2.81 6.35
CA ALA A 206 -17.84 3.96 6.19
C ALA A 206 -17.01 4.16 7.46
N GLU A 207 -15.69 4.30 7.31
CA GLU A 207 -14.76 4.42 8.44
C GLU A 207 -13.86 5.65 8.27
N LYS A 208 -13.49 6.25 9.40
CA LYS A 208 -12.42 7.23 9.49
C LYS A 208 -11.40 6.75 10.51
N ILE A 209 -10.15 6.64 10.10
CA ILE A 209 -9.05 6.20 10.96
C ILE A 209 -8.03 7.33 11.02
N GLU A 210 -7.74 7.81 12.22
CA GLU A 210 -6.64 8.75 12.46
C GLU A 210 -5.42 7.97 12.93
N LEU A 211 -4.28 8.17 12.27
CA LEU A 211 -3.01 7.60 12.67
C LEU A 211 -2.05 8.74 13.04
N PRO A 212 -1.53 8.78 14.28
CA PRO A 212 -0.47 9.70 14.65
C PRO A 212 0.74 9.52 13.75
N ARG A 213 1.39 10.61 13.37
CA ARG A 213 2.57 10.59 12.51
C ARG A 213 3.72 9.79 13.14
N SER A 214 3.85 9.86 14.47
CA SER A 214 4.81 9.05 15.24
C SER A 214 4.64 7.55 15.00
N ASP A 215 3.41 7.09 14.82
CA ASP A 215 3.11 5.66 14.69
C ASP A 215 3.45 5.14 13.29
N ILE A 216 3.27 5.97 12.27
CA ILE A 216 3.55 5.60 10.87
C ILE A 216 5.00 5.86 10.46
N GLU A 217 5.73 6.72 11.19
CA GLU A 217 7.17 6.96 10.99
C GLU A 217 8.05 6.10 11.93
N ALA A 218 7.47 5.21 12.75
CA ALA A 218 8.17 4.51 13.84
C ALA A 218 9.44 3.74 13.43
N HIS A 219 9.52 3.28 12.17
CA HIS A 219 10.70 2.57 11.64
C HIS A 219 11.51 3.38 10.64
N GLY A 220 11.10 4.62 10.32
CA GLY A 220 11.84 5.58 9.50
C GLY A 220 11.77 5.41 7.99
N GLY A 221 11.21 4.30 7.47
CA GLY A 221 10.95 4.12 6.04
C GLY A 221 9.55 4.59 5.62
N ASP A 222 9.12 4.12 4.45
CA ASP A 222 7.76 4.28 3.97
C ASP A 222 6.73 3.57 4.88
N SER A 223 5.50 4.05 4.84
CA SER A 223 4.34 3.38 5.46
C SER A 223 3.21 3.19 4.46
N PHE A 224 2.55 2.03 4.53
CA PHE A 224 1.49 1.64 3.63
C PHE A 224 0.27 1.13 4.39
N LEU A 225 -0.91 1.43 3.88
CA LEU A 225 -2.16 0.82 4.31
C LEU A 225 -2.54 -0.28 3.31
N LEU A 226 -2.98 -1.44 3.81
CA LEU A 226 -3.58 -2.50 3.00
C LEU A 226 -4.96 -2.84 3.55
N ILE A 227 -5.93 -3.08 2.67
CA ILE A 227 -7.20 -3.71 3.02
C ILE A 227 -7.14 -5.13 2.46
N GLN A 228 -7.07 -6.12 3.33
CA GLN A 228 -6.83 -7.51 2.93
C GLN A 228 -7.92 -8.43 3.43
N ARG A 229 -8.40 -9.33 2.56
CA ARG A 229 -9.28 -10.43 2.92
C ARG A 229 -8.47 -11.56 3.56
N PHE A 230 -9.11 -12.26 4.49
CA PHE A 230 -8.62 -13.48 5.12
C PHE A 230 -9.69 -14.56 5.03
N ASP A 231 -9.28 -15.81 4.91
CA ASP A 231 -10.24 -16.92 4.95
C ASP A 231 -10.59 -17.35 6.39
N GLY A 232 -11.48 -18.34 6.54
CA GLY A 232 -11.95 -18.82 7.85
C GLY A 232 -10.85 -19.41 8.74
N LEU A 233 -9.66 -19.69 8.20
CA LEU A 233 -8.49 -20.14 8.95
C LEU A 233 -7.51 -19.00 9.23
N GLY A 234 -7.86 -17.76 8.88
CA GLY A 234 -7.02 -16.59 9.06
C GLY A 234 -5.85 -16.49 8.09
N ARG A 235 -5.90 -17.21 6.95
CA ARG A 235 -4.84 -17.15 5.92
C ARG A 235 -5.07 -15.94 5.01
N PRO A 236 -4.00 -15.22 4.61
CA PRO A 236 -4.12 -14.04 3.76
C PRO A 236 -4.67 -14.41 2.37
N ARG A 237 -5.60 -13.58 1.89
CA ARG A 237 -6.22 -13.65 0.55
C ARG A 237 -6.04 -12.29 -0.15
N ALA A 238 -6.89 -12.01 -1.12
CA ALA A 238 -6.84 -10.80 -1.94
C ALA A 238 -6.66 -9.52 -1.11
N ILE A 239 -5.69 -8.71 -1.52
CA ILE A 239 -5.52 -7.33 -1.09
C ILE A 239 -6.41 -6.48 -2.00
N ILE A 240 -7.49 -5.99 -1.42
CA ILE A 240 -8.58 -5.30 -2.12
C ILE A 240 -8.52 -3.78 -1.93
N GLY A 241 -7.38 -3.24 -1.50
CA GLY A 241 -7.14 -1.82 -1.34
C GLY A 241 -5.74 -1.60 -0.81
N ALA A 242 -5.06 -0.59 -1.32
CA ALA A 242 -3.72 -0.24 -0.86
C ALA A 242 -3.47 1.24 -1.06
N GLU A 243 -2.70 1.86 -0.17
CA GLU A 243 -2.29 3.27 -0.31
C GLU A 243 -0.97 3.52 0.42
N ARG A 244 -0.14 4.43 -0.12
CA ARG A 244 1.06 4.92 0.57
C ARG A 244 0.67 6.06 1.50
N LEU A 245 0.89 5.89 2.80
CA LEU A 245 0.56 6.90 3.80
C LEU A 245 1.62 8.00 3.84
N LEU A 246 2.89 7.62 4.01
CA LEU A 246 4.04 8.52 3.94
C LEU A 246 5.19 7.84 3.19
N GLY A 247 6.02 8.66 2.54
CA GLY A 247 7.33 8.23 2.02
C GLY A 247 8.44 8.50 3.03
N GLU A 248 9.55 7.79 2.92
CA GLU A 248 10.81 8.07 3.62
C GLU A 248 11.16 9.55 3.40
N LYS A 249 11.50 10.24 4.49
CA LYS A 249 12.03 11.61 4.39
C LYS A 249 13.40 11.50 3.72
N SER A 250 13.52 12.01 2.50
CA SER A 250 14.82 12.21 1.85
C SER A 250 15.76 12.89 2.86
N ALA A 251 16.92 12.29 3.12
CA ALA A 251 17.93 12.91 3.95
C ALA A 251 18.42 14.21 3.27
N GLY A 252 17.78 15.33 3.57
CA GLY A 252 18.17 16.66 3.06
C GLY A 252 17.05 17.52 2.46
N SER A 253 15.90 17.67 3.11
CA SER A 253 14.99 18.80 2.90
C SER A 253 14.84 19.63 4.16
#